data_AF-A0A9N8QTL9-F1
#
_entry.id   AF-A0A9N8QTL9-F1
#
_cell.length_a   1.000
_cell.length_b   1.000
_cell.length_c   1.000
_cell.angle_alpha   90.00
_cell.angle_beta   90.00
_cell.angle_gamma   90.00
#
_symmetry.space_group_name_H-M   'P 1'
#
loop_
_entity.id
_entity.type
_entity.pdbx_description
1 polymer ?
#
loop_
_entity_poly.entity_id
_entity_poly.type
_entity_poly.pdbx_seq_one_letter_code
_entity_poly.pdbx_strand_id
1 'polypeptide(L)'
;MKKVFSDEDLIKNLSLYYLNRHLKKKPMEKYHRTIDASPLHDREKYKKKAEILLLNSFMHHFPEITFENLTCESPDFIAKFNNKKIGIELTEVINHLEMKKVESSLNKIFRQAEILLEHEDTTKYRGVYFLSFQNHIKFDNLEQQQEIIINIYNSIKKNKAVGCVKSIRKSSHRRNVFITHEYNMNLFDELCSEKILELIEKKNEKFPYYDRSVDECWLVIVSDMNSLASRYTFIQDKEHLSEVKSPFHKIFHLENLCGNITSIK
;
A
#
# COMPACT_ATOMS: atom_id res chain seq x y z
N MET A 1 -25.79 8.28 -4.53
CA MET A 1 -24.57 9.09 -4.30
C MET A 1 -23.40 8.37 -4.95
N LYS A 2 -22.69 9.00 -5.90
CA LYS A 2 -21.39 8.48 -6.37
C LYS A 2 -20.44 8.51 -5.17
N LYS A 3 -20.13 7.36 -4.59
CA LYS A 3 -19.02 7.28 -3.64
C LYS A 3 -17.76 7.71 -4.38
N VAL A 4 -17.01 8.62 -3.79
CA VAL A 4 -15.73 9.06 -4.34
C VAL A 4 -14.81 7.84 -4.29
N PHE A 5 -14.32 7.40 -5.46
CA PHE A 5 -13.50 6.18 -5.61
C PHE A 5 -12.38 6.06 -4.56
N SER A 6 -11.85 7.19 -4.09
CA SER A 6 -10.83 7.26 -3.05
C SER A 6 -11.25 6.57 -1.74
N ASP A 7 -12.48 6.76 -1.25
CA ASP A 7 -12.85 6.23 0.06
C ASP A 7 -12.95 4.70 0.08
N GLU A 8 -13.37 4.10 -1.04
CA GLU A 8 -13.45 2.64 -1.18
C GLU A 8 -12.07 2.00 -1.27
N ASP A 9 -11.13 2.63 -1.98
CA ASP A 9 -9.73 2.19 -2.03
C ASP A 9 -9.08 2.22 -0.65
N LEU A 10 -9.30 3.28 0.14
CA LEU A 10 -8.79 3.35 1.51
C LEU A 10 -9.40 2.27 2.41
N ILE A 11 -10.72 2.03 2.31
CA ILE A 11 -11.39 0.97 3.08
C ILE A 11 -10.88 -0.41 2.67
N LYS A 12 -10.63 -0.62 1.38
CA LYS A 12 -10.05 -1.86 0.85
C LYS A 12 -8.64 -2.06 1.41
N ASN A 13 -7.77 -1.06 1.33
CA ASN A 13 -6.42 -1.12 1.89
C ASN A 13 -6.44 -1.37 3.40
N LEU A 14 -7.33 -0.71 4.14
CA LEU A 14 -7.52 -0.94 5.57
C LEU A 14 -8.03 -2.37 5.85
N SER A 15 -8.90 -2.90 5.00
CA SER A 15 -9.38 -4.28 5.10
C SER A 15 -8.25 -5.29 4.84
N LEU A 16 -7.40 -5.05 3.83
CA LEU A 16 -6.21 -5.86 3.56
C LEU A 16 -5.23 -5.81 4.73
N TYR A 17 -4.99 -4.62 5.30
CA TYR A 17 -4.21 -4.45 6.51
C TYR A 17 -4.73 -5.32 7.67
N TYR A 18 -6.04 -5.30 7.93
CA TYR A 18 -6.62 -6.11 9.01
C TYR A 18 -6.70 -7.61 8.70
N LEU A 19 -6.55 -8.02 7.44
CA LEU A 19 -6.42 -9.42 7.07
C LEU A 19 -4.97 -9.91 7.13
N ASN A 20 -3.98 -9.01 7.09
CA ASN A 20 -2.58 -9.37 7.26
C ASN A 20 -2.36 -9.94 8.66
N ARG A 21 -1.87 -11.19 8.71
CA ARG A 21 -1.61 -11.93 9.96
C ARG A 21 -0.20 -11.75 10.49
N HIS A 22 0.71 -11.20 9.69
CA HIS A 22 2.12 -11.03 10.04
C HIS A 22 2.35 -9.84 10.98
N LEU A 23 1.41 -8.88 11.02
CA LEU A 23 1.54 -7.65 11.80
C LEU A 23 0.57 -7.61 12.98
N LYS A 24 1.04 -7.14 14.14
CA LYS A 24 0.13 -6.76 15.23
C LYS A 24 -0.67 -5.53 14.81
N LYS A 25 -1.99 -5.65 14.87
CA LYS A 25 -2.94 -4.60 14.49
C LYS A 25 -2.82 -3.42 15.45
N LYS A 26 -2.55 -2.24 14.91
CA LYS A 26 -2.61 -0.95 15.60
C LYS A 26 -3.95 -0.30 15.24
N PRO A 27 -4.53 0.52 16.15
CA PRO A 27 -5.82 1.15 15.93
C PRO A 27 -5.71 2.31 14.93
N MET A 28 -5.65 1.98 13.63
CA MET A 28 -5.54 2.96 12.54
C MET A 28 -6.72 3.93 12.53
N GLU A 29 -7.88 3.53 13.05
CA GLU A 29 -9.06 4.39 13.17
C GLU A 29 -8.78 5.64 14.00
N LYS A 30 -7.90 5.58 15.01
CA LYS A 30 -7.56 6.75 15.82
C LYS A 30 -6.89 7.81 14.95
N TYR A 31 -5.89 7.43 14.16
CA TYR A 31 -5.15 8.36 13.29
C TYR A 31 -6.05 8.90 12.16
N HIS A 32 -6.86 8.03 11.55
CA HIS A 32 -7.80 8.46 10.52
C HIS A 32 -8.82 9.48 11.05
N ARG A 33 -9.38 9.28 12.25
CA ARG A 33 -10.29 10.25 12.88
C ARG A 33 -9.60 11.59 13.15
N THR A 34 -8.36 11.58 13.62
CA THR A 34 -7.59 12.81 13.84
C THR A 34 -7.38 13.58 12.53
N ILE A 35 -7.07 12.88 11.43
CA ILE A 35 -6.93 13.49 10.11
C ILE A 35 -8.28 14.02 9.60
N ASP A 36 -9.37 13.27 9.77
CA ASP A 36 -10.71 13.69 9.34
C ASP A 36 -11.18 14.96 10.07
N ALA A 37 -10.82 15.11 11.34
CA ALA A 37 -11.13 16.29 12.16
C ALA A 37 -10.27 17.53 11.83
N SER A 38 -9.25 17.39 10.98
CA SER A 38 -8.38 18.50 10.59
C SER A 38 -9.06 19.46 9.58
N PRO A 39 -8.54 20.69 9.42
CA PRO A 39 -9.05 21.64 8.42
C PRO A 39 -8.58 21.34 6.99
N LEU A 40 -7.84 20.25 6.76
CA LEU A 40 -7.36 19.86 5.44
C LEU A 40 -8.53 19.62 4.46
N HIS A 41 -8.27 19.86 3.18
CA HIS A 41 -9.18 19.47 2.11
C HIS A 41 -9.30 17.93 2.02
N ASP A 42 -10.46 17.41 1.61
CA ASP A 42 -10.74 15.96 1.59
C ASP A 42 -9.69 15.14 0.83
N ARG A 43 -9.17 15.70 -0.27
CA ARG A 43 -8.08 15.08 -1.05
C ARG A 43 -6.80 14.90 -0.22
N GLU A 44 -6.41 15.91 0.56
CA GLU A 44 -5.22 15.86 1.43
C GLU A 44 -5.46 14.94 2.63
N LYS A 45 -6.68 14.94 3.19
CA LYS A 45 -7.08 13.98 4.23
C LYS A 45 -6.95 12.55 3.74
N TYR A 46 -7.45 12.26 2.53
CA TYR A 46 -7.31 10.94 1.91
C TYR A 46 -5.83 10.55 1.76
N LYS A 47 -4.99 11.45 1.22
CA LYS A 47 -3.56 11.22 1.06
C LYS A 47 -2.88 10.88 2.40
N LYS A 48 -3.09 11.70 3.43
CA LYS A 48 -2.53 11.46 4.77
C LYS A 48 -3.01 10.15 5.40
N LYS A 49 -4.28 9.78 5.19
CA LYS A 49 -4.83 8.49 5.66
C LYS A 49 -4.21 7.29 4.95
N ALA A 50 -3.89 7.41 3.67
CA ALA A 50 -3.16 6.37 2.93
C ALA A 50 -1.70 6.27 3.39
N GLU A 51 -1.01 7.40 3.52
CA GLU A 51 0.39 7.47 3.98
C GLU A 51 0.57 6.90 5.39
N ILE A 52 -0.30 7.23 6.35
CA ILE A 52 -0.19 6.68 7.71
C ILE A 52 -0.48 5.17 7.74
N LEU A 53 -1.31 4.66 6.81
CA LEU A 53 -1.58 3.22 6.69
C LEU A 53 -0.33 2.47 6.18
N LEU A 54 0.46 3.09 5.29
CA LEU A 54 1.74 2.53 4.82
C LEU A 54 2.79 2.42 5.92
N LEU A 55 2.69 3.21 7.00
CA LEU A 55 3.57 3.14 8.17
C LEU A 55 3.18 2.04 9.17
N ASN A 56 2.28 1.13 8.82
CA ASN A 56 1.79 0.12 9.75
C ASN A 56 2.88 -0.81 10.32
N SER A 57 3.79 -1.30 9.48
CA SER A 57 4.89 -2.17 9.86
C SER A 57 5.94 -1.38 10.63
N PHE A 58 6.13 -0.11 10.29
CA PHE A 58 6.99 0.80 11.04
C PHE A 58 6.50 0.96 12.49
N MET A 59 5.20 1.18 12.70
CA MET A 59 4.60 1.23 14.04
C MET A 59 4.64 -0.12 14.79
N HIS A 60 4.85 -1.24 14.08
CA HIS A 60 5.07 -2.55 14.68
C HIS A 60 6.49 -2.67 15.25
N HIS A 61 7.50 -2.23 14.48
CA HIS A 61 8.91 -2.20 14.90
C HIS A 61 9.19 -1.15 15.97
N PHE A 62 8.47 -0.04 15.93
CA PHE A 62 8.60 1.07 16.88
C PHE A 62 7.29 1.29 17.64
N PRO A 63 6.89 0.37 18.54
CA PRO A 63 5.59 0.42 19.18
C PRO A 63 5.40 1.60 20.14
N GLU A 64 6.49 2.24 20.57
CA GLU A 64 6.54 3.39 21.47
C GLU A 64 6.40 4.74 20.74
N ILE A 65 6.47 4.74 19.40
CA ILE A 65 6.26 5.96 18.62
C ILE A 65 4.84 6.49 18.81
N THR A 66 4.75 7.79 19.08
CA THR A 66 3.48 8.50 19.24
C THR A 66 3.41 9.69 18.29
N PHE A 67 2.49 9.67 17.33
CA PHE A 67 2.32 10.75 16.37
C PHE A 67 1.71 12.00 17.04
N GLU A 68 2.35 13.15 16.86
CA GLU A 68 1.91 14.45 17.38
C GLU A 68 1.28 15.31 16.29
N ASN A 69 1.81 15.27 15.07
CA ASN A 69 1.27 15.97 13.91
C ASN A 69 1.11 15.02 12.72
N LEU A 70 -0.14 14.87 12.27
CA LEU A 70 -0.52 14.00 11.15
C LEU A 70 -0.81 14.78 9.86
N THR A 71 -0.67 16.11 9.88
CA THR A 71 -1.16 17.00 8.82
C THR A 71 -0.10 17.99 8.34
N CYS A 72 1.17 17.82 8.75
CA CYS A 72 2.28 18.63 8.26
C CYS A 72 2.65 18.27 6.81
N GLU A 73 3.29 19.22 6.12
CA GLU A 73 3.68 19.04 4.71
C GLU A 73 5.10 18.50 4.54
N SER A 74 6.05 18.92 5.38
CA SER A 74 7.46 18.51 5.27
C SER A 74 8.16 18.57 6.63
N PRO A 75 8.46 17.43 7.27
CA PRO A 75 8.24 16.06 6.81
C PRO A 75 6.76 15.65 6.81
N ASP A 76 6.43 14.51 6.21
CA ASP A 76 5.04 14.02 6.10
C ASP A 76 4.31 13.90 7.44
N PHE A 77 5.02 13.49 8.49
CA PHE A 77 4.50 13.36 9.86
C PHE A 77 5.51 13.81 10.91
N ILE A 78 5.03 14.14 12.10
CA ILE A 78 5.86 14.37 13.28
C ILE A 78 5.39 13.46 14.40
N ALA A 79 6.33 12.79 15.05
CA ALA A 79 6.08 11.90 16.18
C ALA A 79 7.09 12.11 17.31
N LYS A 80 6.80 11.52 18.48
CA LYS A 80 7.73 11.41 19.60
C LYS A 80 8.25 9.99 19.72
N PHE A 81 9.56 9.89 19.96
CA PHE A 81 10.27 8.65 20.24
C PHE A 81 11.47 8.93 21.15
N ASN A 82 11.60 8.20 22.27
CA ASN A 82 12.72 8.37 23.22
C ASN A 82 12.99 9.82 23.61
N ASN A 83 11.94 10.56 23.98
CA ASN A 83 11.97 12.00 24.30
C ASN A 83 12.44 12.94 23.18
N LYS A 84 12.60 12.44 21.94
CA LYS A 84 12.89 13.25 20.77
C LYS A 84 11.64 13.46 19.93
N LYS A 85 11.50 14.65 19.37
CA LYS A 85 10.57 14.97 18.29
C LYS A 85 11.19 14.54 16.98
N ILE A 86 10.65 13.50 16.36
CA ILE A 86 11.13 12.96 15.09
C ILE A 86 10.19 13.36 13.96
N GLY A 87 10.76 13.89 12.89
CA GLY A 87 10.11 14.01 11.60
C GLY A 87 10.16 12.68 10.85
N ILE A 88 9.04 12.25 10.28
CA ILE A 88 8.96 11.03 9.46
C ILE A 88 8.58 11.44 8.05
N GLU A 89 9.51 11.26 7.12
CA GLU A 89 9.31 11.45 5.70
C GLU A 89 9.02 10.10 5.04
N LEU A 90 7.95 10.03 4.25
CA LEU A 90 7.54 8.83 3.57
C LEU A 90 7.86 8.89 2.08
N THR A 91 8.22 7.77 1.50
CA THR A 91 8.20 7.59 0.06
C THR A 91 7.93 6.14 -0.29
N GLU A 92 7.16 5.91 -1.34
CA GLU A 92 7.00 4.56 -1.88
C GLU A 92 8.09 4.28 -2.92
N VAL A 93 8.61 3.06 -2.93
CA VAL A 93 9.47 2.57 -4.01
C VAL A 93 8.63 1.82 -5.03
N ILE A 94 8.63 2.33 -6.26
CA ILE A 94 7.92 1.73 -7.39
C ILE A 94 8.93 0.92 -8.17
N ASN A 95 8.93 -0.39 -8.02
CA ASN A 95 9.84 -1.28 -8.72
C ASN A 95 9.61 -1.32 -10.24
N HIS A 96 8.36 -1.52 -10.66
CA HIS A 96 7.98 -1.70 -12.07
C HIS A 96 7.03 -0.60 -12.54
N LEU A 97 7.56 0.46 -13.15
CA LEU A 97 6.75 1.59 -13.62
C LEU A 97 5.73 1.16 -14.69
N GLU A 98 6.13 0.24 -15.55
CA GLU A 98 5.30 -0.39 -16.58
C GLU A 98 4.10 -1.13 -15.99
N MET A 99 4.24 -1.70 -14.78
CA MET A 99 3.17 -2.43 -14.11
C MET A 99 2.08 -1.51 -13.55
N LYS A 100 2.34 -0.20 -13.37
CA LYS A 100 1.29 0.74 -12.90
C LYS A 100 0.10 0.82 -13.86
N LYS A 101 0.34 0.71 -15.17
CA LYS A 101 -0.74 0.71 -16.17
C LYS A 101 -1.59 -0.56 -16.04
N VAL A 102 -0.93 -1.71 -15.89
CA VAL A 102 -1.58 -3.01 -15.70
C VAL A 102 -2.41 -3.00 -14.41
N GLU A 103 -1.84 -2.51 -13.32
CA GLU A 103 -2.49 -2.40 -12.01
C GLU A 103 -3.71 -1.47 -12.06
N SER A 104 -3.59 -0.30 -12.70
CA SER A 104 -4.72 0.61 -12.89
C SER A 104 -5.87 -0.05 -13.65
N SER A 105 -5.56 -0.80 -14.72
CA SER A 105 -6.57 -1.55 -15.49
C SER A 105 -7.19 -2.69 -14.67
N LEU A 106 -6.38 -3.43 -13.91
CA LEU A 106 -6.84 -4.50 -13.04
C LEU A 106 -7.78 -4.00 -11.94
N ASN A 107 -7.46 -2.87 -11.31
CA ASN A 107 -8.32 -2.25 -10.30
C ASN A 107 -9.67 -1.82 -10.88
N LYS A 108 -9.72 -1.33 -12.13
CA LYS A 108 -10.98 -1.04 -12.83
C LYS A 108 -11.81 -2.30 -13.07
N ILE A 109 -11.19 -3.37 -13.55
CA ILE A 109 -11.82 -4.68 -13.75
C ILE A 109 -12.42 -5.20 -12.44
N PHE A 110 -11.63 -5.18 -11.36
CA PHE A 110 -12.08 -5.59 -10.03
C PHE A 110 -13.26 -4.78 -9.56
N ARG A 111 -13.20 -3.44 -9.68
CA ARG A 111 -14.31 -2.59 -9.25
C ARG A 111 -15.59 -2.89 -10.01
N GLN A 112 -15.52 -3.11 -11.33
CA GLN A 112 -16.69 -3.48 -12.11
C GLN A 112 -17.28 -4.82 -11.67
N ALA A 113 -16.45 -5.83 -11.40
CA ALA A 113 -16.92 -7.12 -10.90
C ALA A 113 -17.51 -7.03 -9.48
N GLU A 114 -16.90 -6.24 -8.58
CA GLU A 114 -17.42 -5.94 -7.24
C GLU A 114 -18.82 -5.31 -7.35
N ILE A 115 -18.99 -4.30 -8.21
CA ILE A 115 -20.26 -3.63 -8.45
C ILE A 115 -21.33 -4.64 -8.89
N LEU A 116 -21.03 -5.55 -9.83
CA LEU A 116 -21.98 -6.56 -10.27
C LEU A 116 -22.44 -7.48 -9.12
N LEU A 117 -21.51 -7.89 -8.25
CA LEU A 117 -21.82 -8.72 -7.08
C LEU A 117 -22.62 -7.95 -6.02
N GLU A 118 -22.26 -6.69 -5.78
CA GLU A 118 -22.96 -5.80 -4.85
C GLU A 118 -24.42 -5.58 -5.26
N HIS A 119 -24.67 -5.38 -6.56
CA HIS A 119 -26.01 -5.21 -7.14
C HIS A 119 -26.85 -6.49 -7.08
N GLU A 120 -26.24 -7.67 -7.24
CA GLU A 120 -26.97 -8.94 -7.13
C GLU A 120 -27.37 -9.23 -5.68
N ASP A 121 -26.40 -9.30 -4.76
CA ASP A 121 -26.64 -9.50 -3.33
C ASP A 121 -25.35 -9.22 -2.53
N THR A 122 -25.22 -7.99 -2.04
CA THR A 122 -24.08 -7.60 -1.19
C THR A 122 -23.94 -8.49 0.06
N THR A 123 -25.03 -8.92 0.68
CA THR A 123 -24.98 -9.70 1.94
C THR A 123 -24.44 -11.10 1.71
N LYS A 124 -24.83 -11.71 0.59
CA LYS A 124 -24.33 -13.03 0.15
C LYS A 124 -22.86 -12.97 -0.26
N TYR A 125 -22.49 -11.95 -1.03
CA TYR A 125 -21.16 -11.87 -1.63
C TYR A 125 -20.13 -11.11 -0.80
N ARG A 126 -20.48 -10.47 0.33
CA ARG A 126 -19.50 -9.77 1.19
C ARG A 126 -18.29 -10.64 1.54
N GLY A 127 -17.11 -10.03 1.55
CA GLY A 127 -15.82 -10.71 1.73
C GLY A 127 -14.70 -10.02 0.98
N VAL A 128 -13.46 -10.43 1.27
CA VAL A 128 -12.29 -10.11 0.44
C VAL A 128 -11.92 -11.35 -0.35
N TYR A 129 -11.98 -11.26 -1.67
CA TYR A 129 -11.64 -12.31 -2.62
C TYR A 129 -10.23 -12.07 -3.16
N PHE A 130 -9.37 -13.05 -2.96
CA PHE A 130 -8.02 -13.12 -3.49
C PHE A 130 -8.08 -13.99 -4.74
N LEU A 131 -7.77 -13.41 -5.90
CA LEU A 131 -7.86 -14.09 -7.19
C LEU A 131 -6.48 -14.18 -7.85
N SER A 132 -6.09 -15.37 -8.28
CA SER A 132 -4.97 -15.54 -9.20
C SER A 132 -5.48 -15.78 -10.62
N PHE A 133 -4.72 -15.36 -11.61
CA PHE A 133 -5.07 -15.48 -13.03
C PHE A 133 -4.10 -16.40 -13.76
N GLN A 134 -4.51 -16.86 -14.95
CA GLN A 134 -3.62 -17.57 -15.86
C GLN A 134 -2.51 -16.63 -16.37
N ASN A 135 -1.31 -17.16 -16.64
CA ASN A 135 -0.12 -16.34 -16.90
C ASN A 135 -0.18 -15.48 -18.17
N HIS A 136 -1.08 -15.78 -19.12
CA HIS A 136 -1.14 -15.12 -20.43
C HIS A 136 -2.19 -14.00 -20.51
N ILE A 137 -2.84 -13.67 -19.39
CA ILE A 137 -3.91 -12.67 -19.36
C ILE A 137 -3.32 -11.26 -19.46
N LYS A 138 -3.86 -10.48 -20.39
CA LYS A 138 -3.51 -9.06 -20.59
C LYS A 138 -4.64 -8.18 -20.05
N PHE A 139 -4.41 -7.56 -18.90
CA PHE A 139 -5.42 -6.71 -18.24
C PHE A 139 -5.58 -5.34 -18.91
N ASP A 140 -4.59 -4.91 -19.70
CA ASP A 140 -4.56 -3.64 -20.40
C ASP A 140 -5.28 -3.65 -21.76
N ASN A 141 -5.67 -4.83 -22.26
CA ASN A 141 -6.48 -4.95 -23.48
C ASN A 141 -7.97 -4.76 -23.20
N LEU A 142 -8.53 -3.63 -23.65
CA LEU A 142 -9.94 -3.26 -23.46
C LEU A 142 -10.94 -4.31 -23.97
N GLU A 143 -10.66 -4.97 -25.10
CA GLU A 143 -11.58 -5.94 -25.69
C GLU A 143 -11.78 -7.17 -24.79
N GLN A 144 -10.74 -7.54 -24.04
CA GLN A 144 -10.76 -8.69 -23.13
C GLN A 144 -11.32 -8.35 -21.75
N GLN A 145 -11.40 -7.07 -21.38
CA GLN A 145 -11.79 -6.67 -20.01
C GLN A 145 -13.19 -7.15 -19.64
N GLN A 146 -14.17 -7.06 -20.55
CA GLN A 146 -15.52 -7.54 -20.26
C GLN A 146 -15.57 -9.03 -19.99
N GLU A 147 -14.84 -9.83 -20.77
CA GLU A 147 -14.75 -11.27 -20.56
C GLU A 147 -14.10 -11.59 -19.20
N ILE A 148 -13.03 -10.88 -18.85
CA ILE A 148 -12.35 -11.03 -17.55
C ILE A 148 -13.31 -10.71 -16.39
N ILE A 149 -14.08 -9.62 -16.49
CA ILE A 149 -15.07 -9.23 -15.48
C ILE A 149 -16.11 -10.34 -15.29
N ILE A 150 -16.65 -10.88 -16.40
CA ILE A 150 -17.63 -11.97 -16.37
C ILE A 150 -17.03 -13.24 -15.77
N ASN A 151 -15.79 -13.58 -16.11
CA ASN A 151 -15.07 -14.73 -15.56
C ASN A 151 -14.87 -14.60 -14.03
N ILE A 152 -14.48 -13.40 -13.55
CA ILE A 152 -14.35 -13.09 -12.13
C ILE A 152 -15.69 -13.23 -11.41
N TYR A 153 -16.73 -12.55 -11.92
CA TYR A 153 -18.07 -12.57 -11.35
C TYR A 153 -18.62 -14.01 -11.24
N ASN A 154 -18.49 -14.80 -12.32
CA ASN A 154 -18.90 -16.20 -12.34
C ASN A 154 -18.08 -17.07 -11.39
N SER A 155 -16.78 -16.79 -11.25
CA SER A 155 -15.91 -17.54 -10.35
C SER A 155 -16.31 -17.35 -8.89
N ILE A 156 -16.63 -16.11 -8.50
CA ILE A 156 -17.11 -15.79 -7.15
C ILE A 156 -18.49 -16.40 -6.90
N LYS A 157 -19.42 -16.26 -7.86
CA LYS A 157 -20.78 -16.80 -7.73
C LYS A 157 -20.82 -18.32 -7.57
N LYS A 158 -19.95 -19.03 -8.29
CA LYS A 158 -19.83 -20.50 -8.25
C LYS A 158 -18.83 -20.99 -7.21
N ASN A 159 -18.11 -20.09 -6.53
CA ASN A 159 -17.00 -20.38 -5.62
C ASN A 159 -15.97 -21.37 -6.21
N LYS A 160 -15.63 -21.19 -7.49
CA LYS A 160 -14.67 -22.03 -8.23
C LYS A 160 -14.04 -21.25 -9.37
N ALA A 161 -12.85 -21.64 -9.81
CA ALA A 161 -12.18 -21.05 -10.97
C ALA A 161 -13.02 -21.23 -12.26
N VAL A 162 -13.20 -20.14 -13.02
CA VAL A 162 -13.88 -20.11 -14.32
C VAL A 162 -13.10 -19.23 -15.29
N GLY A 163 -12.90 -19.71 -16.52
CA GLY A 163 -12.25 -18.96 -17.59
C GLY A 163 -10.81 -18.59 -17.23
N CYS A 164 -10.52 -17.29 -17.23
CA CYS A 164 -9.19 -16.75 -16.95
C CYS A 164 -8.75 -16.81 -15.46
N VAL A 165 -9.68 -17.08 -14.53
CA VAL A 165 -9.37 -17.19 -13.10
C VAL A 165 -8.75 -18.56 -12.82
N LYS A 166 -7.59 -18.57 -12.17
CA LYS A 166 -6.87 -19.79 -11.79
C LYS A 166 -7.22 -20.28 -10.38
N SER A 167 -7.29 -19.38 -9.40
CA SER A 167 -7.69 -19.70 -8.03
C SER A 167 -8.53 -18.59 -7.42
N ILE A 168 -9.33 -18.96 -6.43
CA ILE A 168 -10.13 -18.05 -5.62
C ILE A 168 -10.00 -18.43 -4.15
N ARG A 169 -9.64 -17.46 -3.32
CA ARG A 169 -9.66 -17.58 -1.86
C ARG A 169 -10.49 -16.46 -1.27
N LYS A 170 -11.40 -16.78 -0.36
CA LYS A 170 -12.26 -15.80 0.32
C LYS A 170 -11.82 -15.63 1.77
N SER A 171 -11.72 -14.38 2.22
CA SER A 171 -11.63 -14.03 3.64
C SER A 171 -12.89 -13.30 4.08
N SER A 172 -13.30 -13.51 5.34
CA SER A 172 -14.49 -12.87 5.90
C SER A 172 -14.33 -11.36 5.99
N HIS A 173 -15.31 -10.61 5.48
CA HIS A 173 -15.40 -9.17 5.65
C HIS A 173 -16.87 -8.78 5.83
N ARG A 174 -17.16 -7.83 6.72
CA ARG A 174 -18.53 -7.65 7.25
C ARG A 174 -19.43 -6.79 6.37
N ARG A 175 -18.87 -5.91 5.54
CA ARG A 175 -19.61 -4.81 4.90
C ARG A 175 -19.60 -4.85 3.38
N ASN A 176 -18.44 -5.03 2.77
CA ASN A 176 -18.27 -4.84 1.32
C ASN A 176 -17.81 -6.12 0.60
N VAL A 177 -17.92 -6.10 -0.73
CA VAL A 177 -17.30 -7.05 -1.64
C VAL A 177 -16.00 -6.41 -2.13
N PHE A 178 -14.86 -7.00 -1.80
CA PHE A 178 -13.57 -6.54 -2.31
C PHE A 178 -12.87 -7.66 -3.06
N ILE A 179 -12.27 -7.31 -4.19
CA ILE A 179 -11.50 -8.22 -5.03
C ILE A 179 -10.08 -7.69 -5.07
N THR A 180 -9.12 -8.55 -4.74
CA THR A 180 -7.69 -8.25 -4.83
C THR A 180 -6.98 -9.36 -5.59
N HIS A 181 -5.86 -9.03 -6.19
CA HIS A 181 -5.03 -9.99 -6.87
C HIS A 181 -4.24 -10.80 -5.85
N GLU A 182 -4.25 -12.12 -5.98
CA GLU A 182 -3.40 -13.02 -5.22
C GLU A 182 -2.06 -13.14 -5.94
N TYR A 183 -1.10 -12.36 -5.49
CA TYR A 183 0.26 -12.41 -6.02
C TYR A 183 0.98 -13.66 -5.49
N ASN A 184 1.48 -14.50 -6.39
CA ASN A 184 2.57 -15.40 -6.04
C ASN A 184 3.87 -14.60 -6.18
N MET A 185 4.62 -14.46 -5.10
CA MET A 185 5.96 -13.90 -5.14
C MET A 185 6.83 -14.78 -6.01
N ASN A 186 7.33 -14.24 -7.12
CA ASN A 186 8.23 -14.97 -8.00
C ASN A 186 9.67 -14.79 -7.48
N LEU A 187 10.50 -15.83 -7.61
CA LEU A 187 11.90 -15.79 -7.17
C LEU A 187 12.73 -14.70 -7.89
N PHE A 188 12.22 -14.15 -8.99
CA PHE A 188 12.92 -13.24 -9.88
C PHE A 188 12.45 -11.78 -9.80
N ASP A 189 11.53 -11.44 -8.89
CA ASP A 189 11.17 -10.04 -8.67
C ASP A 189 12.23 -9.41 -7.76
N GLU A 190 13.14 -8.60 -8.29
CA GLU A 190 14.22 -7.96 -7.53
C GLU A 190 14.04 -6.44 -7.49
N LEU A 191 14.46 -5.80 -6.39
CA LEU A 191 14.56 -4.35 -6.28
C LEU A 191 16.03 -3.96 -6.28
N CYS A 192 16.49 -3.28 -7.34
CA CYS A 192 17.87 -2.80 -7.41
C CYS A 192 18.14 -1.72 -6.37
N SER A 193 19.26 -1.83 -5.64
CA SER A 193 19.70 -0.86 -4.64
C SER A 193 19.87 0.55 -5.23
N GLU A 194 20.30 0.68 -6.49
CA GLU A 194 20.43 1.96 -7.21
C GLU A 194 19.12 2.75 -7.19
N LYS A 195 17.98 2.07 -7.34
CA LYS A 195 16.67 2.71 -7.32
C LYS A 195 16.32 3.32 -5.96
N ILE A 196 16.74 2.65 -4.89
CA ILE A 196 16.60 3.16 -3.53
C ILE A 196 17.52 4.37 -3.34
N LEU A 197 18.75 4.29 -3.85
CA LEU A 197 19.72 5.41 -3.78
C LEU A 197 19.20 6.65 -4.53
N GLU A 198 18.68 6.51 -5.75
CA GLU A 198 18.08 7.61 -6.50
C GLU A 198 16.91 8.27 -5.75
N LEU A 199 16.09 7.49 -5.04
CA LEU A 199 15.01 8.01 -4.21
C LEU A 199 15.55 8.81 -3.03
N ILE A 200 16.60 8.32 -2.38
CA ILE A 200 17.27 9.01 -1.27
C ILE A 200 17.88 10.33 -1.77
N GLU A 201 18.58 10.33 -2.90
CA GLU A 201 19.17 11.54 -3.49
C GLU A 201 18.11 12.63 -3.76
N LYS A 202 17.00 12.26 -4.40
CA LYS A 202 15.87 13.18 -4.64
C LYS A 202 15.26 13.73 -3.35
N LYS A 203 15.27 12.96 -2.25
CA LYS A 203 14.79 13.42 -0.94
C LYS A 203 15.84 14.27 -0.22
N ASN A 204 17.13 14.00 -0.41
CA ASN A 204 18.22 14.81 0.13
C ASN A 204 18.15 16.25 -0.40
N GLU A 205 17.82 16.44 -1.69
CA GLU A 205 17.62 17.77 -2.28
C GLU A 205 16.51 18.58 -1.61
N LYS A 206 15.46 17.90 -1.12
CA LYS A 206 14.31 18.53 -0.46
C LYS A 206 14.52 18.78 1.03
N PHE A 207 15.43 18.04 1.64
CA PHE A 207 15.71 18.09 3.08
C PHE A 207 15.92 19.51 3.65
N PRO A 208 16.60 20.45 2.97
CA PRO A 208 16.80 21.80 3.49
C PRO A 208 15.52 22.59 3.80
N TYR A 209 14.40 22.19 3.19
CA TYR A 209 13.07 22.82 3.33
C TYR A 209 12.22 22.19 4.44
N TYR A 210 12.70 21.16 5.12
CA TYR A 210 11.92 20.43 6.12
C TYR A 210 11.89 21.19 7.45
N ASP A 211 10.85 20.96 8.24
CA ASP A 211 10.69 21.57 9.56
C ASP A 211 11.92 21.32 10.45
N ARG A 212 12.63 22.40 10.81
CA ARG A 212 13.85 22.35 11.62
C ARG A 212 13.57 22.29 13.13
N SER A 213 12.30 22.30 13.54
CA SER A 213 11.90 22.15 14.94
C SER A 213 11.91 20.70 15.43
N VAL A 214 12.20 19.73 14.56
CA VAL A 214 12.39 18.32 14.91
C VAL A 214 13.84 18.05 15.31
N ASP A 215 14.05 17.16 16.28
CA ASP A 215 15.38 16.74 16.73
C ASP A 215 16.06 15.81 15.72
N GLU A 216 15.26 14.95 15.08
CA GLU A 216 15.71 14.03 14.03
C GLU A 216 14.69 14.01 12.90
N CYS A 217 15.14 13.72 11.69
CA CYS A 217 14.26 13.47 10.56
C CYS A 217 14.65 12.13 9.93
N TRP A 218 13.69 11.20 9.88
CA TRP A 218 13.85 9.84 9.40
C TRP A 218 13.16 9.68 8.07
N LEU A 219 13.84 9.05 7.11
CA LEU A 219 13.26 8.68 5.82
C LEU A 219 12.79 7.23 5.88
N VAL A 220 11.53 6.99 5.56
CA VAL A 220 10.94 5.64 5.47
C VAL A 220 10.53 5.39 4.03
N ILE A 221 11.24 4.46 3.40
CA ILE A 221 11.00 4.02 2.03
C ILE A 221 10.14 2.76 2.11
N VAL A 222 8.94 2.79 1.55
CA VAL A 222 7.95 1.72 1.68
C VAL A 222 7.77 0.98 0.37
N SER A 223 7.76 -0.34 0.46
CA SER A 223 7.28 -1.24 -0.57
C SER A 223 5.95 -1.86 -0.15
N ASP A 224 4.88 -1.51 -0.85
CA ASP A 224 3.56 -2.11 -0.65
C ASP A 224 3.32 -3.26 -1.63
N MET A 225 3.43 -4.50 -1.18
CA MET A 225 3.18 -5.69 -2.00
C MET A 225 1.72 -5.87 -2.42
N ASN A 226 0.78 -5.07 -1.90
CA ASN A 226 -0.57 -5.04 -2.44
C ASN A 226 -0.63 -4.31 -3.79
N SER A 227 0.41 -3.55 -4.12
CA SER A 227 0.61 -2.95 -5.44
C SER A 227 1.56 -3.81 -6.27
N LEU A 228 1.11 -4.15 -7.50
CA LEU A 228 1.95 -4.88 -8.45
C LEU A 228 3.23 -4.09 -8.78
N ALA A 229 3.14 -2.76 -8.82
CA ALA A 229 4.26 -1.91 -9.19
C ALA A 229 5.33 -1.80 -8.10
N SER A 230 5.01 -2.11 -6.84
CA SER A 230 5.93 -1.97 -5.69
C SER A 230 6.43 -3.31 -5.15
N ARG A 231 6.18 -4.40 -5.89
CA ARG A 231 6.50 -5.77 -5.49
C ARG A 231 7.97 -6.14 -5.73
N TYR A 232 8.57 -6.85 -4.79
CA TYR A 232 9.93 -7.41 -4.89
C TYR A 232 10.15 -8.54 -3.86
N THR A 233 11.05 -9.48 -4.13
CA THR A 233 11.39 -10.61 -3.26
C THR A 233 12.65 -10.34 -2.44
N PHE A 234 13.65 -9.67 -3.03
CA PHE A 234 14.88 -9.26 -2.36
C PHE A 234 15.45 -7.97 -2.97
N ILE A 235 16.33 -7.31 -2.23
CA ILE A 235 17.07 -6.15 -2.72
C ILE A 235 18.39 -6.63 -3.33
N GLN A 236 18.58 -6.37 -4.63
CA GLN A 236 19.81 -6.68 -5.35
C GLN A 236 20.90 -5.67 -4.98
N ASP A 237 22.16 -6.13 -4.91
CA ASP A 237 23.33 -5.29 -4.62
C ASP A 237 23.18 -4.43 -3.36
N LYS A 238 22.63 -5.05 -2.31
CA LYS A 238 22.34 -4.40 -1.02
C LYS A 238 23.56 -3.73 -0.39
N GLU A 239 24.77 -4.25 -0.66
CA GLU A 239 26.04 -3.70 -0.17
C GLU A 239 26.19 -2.21 -0.52
N HIS A 240 25.71 -1.76 -1.69
CA HIS A 240 25.76 -0.36 -2.12
C HIS A 240 24.94 0.58 -1.21
N LEU A 241 23.92 0.07 -0.50
CA LEU A 241 23.13 0.89 0.42
C LEU A 241 23.93 1.35 1.63
N SER A 242 25.02 0.66 1.97
CA SER A 242 25.89 1.04 3.09
C SER A 242 26.71 2.30 2.81
N GLU A 243 26.88 2.68 1.55
CA GLU A 243 27.66 3.85 1.12
C GLU A 243 26.84 5.15 1.10
N VAL A 244 25.56 5.08 1.48
CA VAL A 244 24.64 6.20 1.33
C VAL A 244 25.08 7.42 2.15
N LYS A 245 25.14 8.57 1.49
CA LYS A 245 25.32 9.87 2.14
C LYS A 245 24.01 10.63 2.11
N SER A 246 23.52 10.99 3.28
CA SER A 246 22.21 11.65 3.41
C SER A 246 22.15 12.51 4.68
N PRO A 247 21.46 13.67 4.65
CA PRO A 247 21.18 14.47 5.83
C PRO A 247 20.09 13.86 6.73
N PHE A 248 19.31 12.87 6.27
CA PHE A 248 18.38 12.15 7.13
C PHE A 248 19.14 11.41 8.23
N HIS A 249 18.59 11.46 9.45
CA HIS A 249 19.25 10.88 10.63
C HIS A 249 19.20 9.36 10.60
N LYS A 250 18.11 8.81 10.09
CA LYS A 250 17.91 7.38 9.84
C LYS A 250 17.19 7.16 8.53
N ILE A 251 17.50 6.05 7.87
CA ILE A 251 16.84 5.64 6.64
C ILE A 251 16.44 4.17 6.78
N PHE A 252 15.16 3.90 6.59
CA PHE A 252 14.60 2.56 6.64
C PHE A 252 13.96 2.20 5.32
N HIS A 253 14.15 0.94 4.91
CA HIS A 253 13.30 0.30 3.92
C HIS A 253 12.29 -0.60 4.63
N LEU A 254 11.00 -0.40 4.34
CA LEU A 254 9.88 -1.09 4.97
C LEU A 254 9.13 -1.94 3.93
N GLU A 255 9.02 -3.23 4.20
CA GLU A 255 8.27 -4.20 3.40
C GLU A 255 6.97 -4.55 4.13
N ASN A 256 5.82 -4.16 3.59
CA ASN A 256 4.55 -4.20 4.32
C ASN A 256 3.82 -5.56 4.31
N LEU A 257 4.21 -6.52 3.47
CA LEU A 257 3.58 -7.84 3.42
C LEU A 257 3.95 -8.68 4.63
N CYS A 258 5.25 -8.88 4.84
CA CYS A 258 5.80 -9.65 5.95
C CYS A 258 6.12 -8.73 7.14
N GLY A 259 6.12 -7.42 6.93
CA GLY A 259 6.46 -6.46 7.97
C GLY A 259 7.95 -6.38 8.20
N ASN A 260 8.80 -6.65 7.21
CA ASN A 260 10.25 -6.58 7.37
C ASN A 260 10.72 -5.11 7.33
N ILE A 261 11.71 -4.80 8.15
CA ILE A 261 12.40 -3.51 8.11
C ILE A 261 13.89 -3.72 7.91
N THR A 262 14.49 -2.96 7.00
CA THR A 262 15.93 -2.92 6.77
C THR A 262 16.43 -1.52 7.12
N SER A 263 17.36 -1.42 8.06
CA SER A 263 18.10 -0.18 8.32
C SER A 263 19.11 0.00 7.18
N ILE A 264 19.03 1.13 6.49
CA ILE A 264 19.98 1.55 5.46
C ILE A 264 21.03 2.49 6.09
N LYS A 265 20.56 3.41 6.93
CA LYS A 265 21.37 4.33 7.73
C LYS A 265 20.77 4.46 9.14
#